data_AF-A0A660N048-F1
#
_entry.id   AF-A0A660N048-F1
#
_cell.length_a   1.000
_cell.length_b   1.000
_cell.length_c   1.000
_cell.angle_alpha   90.00
_cell.angle_beta   90.00
_cell.angle_gamma   90.00
#
_symmetry.space_group_name_H-M   'P 1'
#
loop_
_entity.id
_entity.type
_entity.pdbx_description
1 polymer ?
#
loop_
_entity_poly.entity_id
_entity_poly.type
_entity_poly.pdbx_seq_one_letter_code
_entity_poly.pdbx_strand_id
1 'polypeptide(L)'
;MNNKTLARQALSISQTGKLPLPDGGFLDFSAAQQAAQRGTVLYRPDKLARWRETLRQPENGFRRSLNRRAAQIEVTPESTQQAAYRLLVKEGLDDVVLLNFASAKNAGGGFLNGAKAQEEDLCRSSGLYLCQLEQPDYYAANRAEKSMLYTDHIIYSPRVPFFRVSGDGLLGACFYPSVITAPAPNAGVFLQREPHGAAALAQTLQRRADYVLAVAKDQAQKNLVL
;
A
#
# COMPACT_ATOMS: atom_id res chain seq x y z
N MET A 1 -12.70 8.74 -19.00
CA MET A 1 -13.55 9.25 -17.89
C MET A 1 -12.78 10.26 -17.03
N ASN A 2 -13.43 11.16 -16.27
CA ASN A 2 -12.70 12.01 -15.31
C ASN A 2 -12.36 11.25 -14.01
N ASN A 3 -11.41 11.77 -13.21
CA ASN A 3 -10.92 11.08 -12.00
C ASN A 3 -11.99 10.83 -10.94
N LYS A 4 -12.98 11.73 -10.78
CA LYS A 4 -14.08 11.56 -9.82
C LYS A 4 -15.00 10.42 -10.23
N THR A 5 -15.30 10.31 -11.53
CA THR A 5 -16.08 9.20 -12.09
C THR A 5 -15.34 7.89 -11.90
N LEU A 6 -14.03 7.84 -12.17
CA LEU A 6 -13.21 6.65 -11.94
C LEU A 6 -13.17 6.24 -10.47
N ALA A 7 -13.05 7.19 -9.56
CA ALA A 7 -13.05 6.92 -8.12
C ALA A 7 -14.40 6.34 -7.65
N ARG A 8 -15.53 6.91 -8.10
CA ARG A 8 -16.87 6.38 -7.80
C ARG A 8 -17.08 4.98 -8.39
N GLN A 9 -16.60 4.74 -9.60
CA GLN A 9 -16.68 3.43 -10.23
C GLN A 9 -15.83 2.40 -9.48
N ALA A 10 -14.60 2.75 -9.10
CA ALA A 10 -13.72 1.89 -8.30
C ALA A 10 -14.33 1.55 -6.94
N LEU A 11 -14.94 2.53 -6.26
CA LEU A 11 -15.65 2.32 -5.00
C LEU A 11 -16.82 1.35 -5.18
N SER A 12 -17.66 1.56 -6.20
CA SER A 12 -18.81 0.68 -6.48
C SER A 12 -18.37 -0.75 -6.80
N ILE A 13 -17.36 -0.92 -7.66
CA ILE A 13 -16.77 -2.24 -7.99
C ILE A 13 -16.26 -2.92 -6.72
N SER A 14 -15.56 -2.19 -5.85
CA SER A 14 -15.00 -2.73 -4.61
C SER A 14 -16.09 -3.08 -3.58
N GLN A 15 -17.13 -2.26 -3.45
CA GLN A 15 -18.24 -2.52 -2.51
C GLN A 15 -19.10 -3.71 -2.93
N THR A 16 -19.36 -3.83 -4.24
CA THR A 16 -20.15 -4.95 -4.79
C THR A 16 -19.33 -6.22 -4.93
N GLY A 17 -18.01 -6.11 -5.07
CA GLY A 17 -17.14 -7.22 -5.44
C GLY A 17 -17.39 -7.73 -6.86
N LYS A 18 -17.95 -6.90 -7.76
CA LYS A 18 -18.31 -7.27 -9.12
C LYS A 18 -17.55 -6.42 -10.13
N LEU A 19 -16.74 -7.07 -10.95
CA LEU A 19 -15.98 -6.44 -12.03
C LEU A 19 -16.76 -6.63 -13.35
N PRO A 20 -17.27 -5.55 -13.98
CA PRO A 20 -17.98 -5.65 -15.26
C PRO A 20 -17.08 -6.21 -16.36
N LEU A 21 -17.64 -7.10 -17.18
CA LEU A 21 -16.97 -7.69 -18.35
C LEU A 21 -17.58 -7.14 -19.67
N PRO A 22 -16.82 -7.19 -20.80
CA PRO A 22 -17.30 -6.65 -22.08
C PRO A 22 -18.57 -7.31 -22.64
N ASP A 23 -18.87 -8.55 -22.23
CA ASP A 23 -20.04 -9.32 -22.65
C ASP A 23 -21.33 -8.99 -21.88
N GLY A 24 -21.28 -8.01 -20.97
CA GLY A 24 -22.39 -7.63 -20.10
C GLY A 24 -22.49 -8.47 -18.81
N GLY A 25 -21.61 -9.46 -18.63
CA GLY A 25 -21.47 -10.21 -17.39
C GLY A 25 -20.61 -9.48 -16.35
N PHE A 26 -20.29 -10.20 -15.28
CA PHE A 26 -19.33 -9.74 -14.27
C PHE A 26 -18.48 -10.88 -13.72
N LEU A 27 -17.24 -10.56 -13.36
CA LEU A 27 -16.40 -11.42 -12.51
C LEU A 27 -16.71 -11.10 -11.05
N ASP A 28 -17.09 -12.12 -10.27
CA ASP A 28 -17.27 -12.01 -8.83
C ASP A 28 -15.93 -12.21 -8.10
N PHE A 29 -15.50 -11.18 -7.38
CA PHE A 29 -14.34 -11.21 -6.48
C PHE A 29 -14.71 -10.78 -5.05
N SER A 30 -16.00 -10.77 -4.70
CA SER A 30 -16.50 -10.31 -3.40
C SER A 30 -15.85 -11.04 -2.22
N ALA A 31 -15.67 -12.37 -2.33
CA ALA A 31 -14.98 -13.16 -1.33
C ALA A 31 -13.52 -12.72 -1.14
N ALA A 32 -12.80 -12.41 -2.24
CA ALA A 32 -11.43 -11.93 -2.19
C ALA A 32 -11.34 -10.52 -1.58
N GLN A 33 -12.24 -9.62 -1.95
CA GLN A 33 -12.32 -8.29 -1.36
C GLN A 33 -12.59 -8.34 0.16
N GLN A 34 -13.50 -9.20 0.60
CA GLN A 34 -13.78 -9.37 2.02
C GLN A 34 -12.61 -10.01 2.77
N ALA A 35 -11.91 -10.96 2.15
CA ALA A 35 -10.71 -11.55 2.73
C ALA A 35 -9.58 -10.52 2.89
N ALA A 36 -9.38 -9.64 1.90
CA ALA A 36 -8.40 -8.56 1.98
C ALA A 36 -8.70 -7.59 3.14
N GLN A 37 -9.96 -7.15 3.28
CA GLN A 37 -10.40 -6.30 4.40
C GLN A 37 -10.17 -6.99 5.75
N ARG A 38 -10.69 -8.21 5.94
CA ARG A 38 -10.53 -8.96 7.20
C ARG A 38 -9.08 -9.26 7.55
N GLY A 39 -8.23 -9.48 6.54
CA GLY A 39 -6.80 -9.73 6.72
C GLY A 39 -5.97 -8.46 6.88
N THR A 40 -6.57 -7.28 6.74
CA THR A 40 -5.85 -6.01 6.91
C THR A 40 -5.48 -5.81 8.37
N VAL A 41 -4.22 -5.47 8.64
CA VAL A 41 -3.69 -5.33 9.99
C VAL A 41 -2.94 -4.01 10.16
N LEU A 42 -3.01 -3.46 11.38
CA LEU A 42 -2.25 -2.29 11.80
C LEU A 42 -1.03 -2.68 12.61
N TYR A 43 0.14 -2.24 12.14
CA TYR A 43 1.38 -2.24 12.90
C TYR A 43 1.52 -0.91 13.63
N ARG A 44 1.64 -1.00 14.96
CA ARG A 44 1.81 0.16 15.85
C ARG A 44 3.30 0.45 16.11
N PRO A 45 3.67 1.73 16.35
CA PRO A 45 5.06 2.15 16.53
C PRO A 45 5.83 1.39 17.62
N ASP A 46 5.19 1.05 18.72
CA ASP A 46 5.77 0.31 19.85
C ASP A 46 6.24 -1.10 19.44
N LYS A 47 5.41 -1.82 18.68
CA LYS A 47 5.75 -3.13 18.12
C LYS A 47 6.94 -3.03 17.16
N LEU A 48 6.92 -2.04 16.27
CA LEU A 48 7.97 -1.82 15.26
C LEU A 48 9.30 -1.40 15.90
N ALA A 49 9.26 -0.53 16.91
CA ALA A 49 10.43 -0.13 17.70
C ALA A 49 11.08 -1.35 18.38
N ARG A 50 10.27 -2.21 19.01
CA ARG A 50 10.77 -3.43 19.67
C ARG A 50 11.50 -4.36 18.71
N TRP A 51 11.02 -4.52 17.47
CA TRP A 51 11.71 -5.31 16.44
C TRP A 51 13.07 -4.74 16.08
N ARG A 52 13.15 -3.41 15.94
CA ARG A 52 14.41 -2.72 15.61
C ARG A 52 15.41 -2.81 16.76
N GLU A 53 14.97 -2.56 17.99
CA GLU A 53 15.84 -2.57 19.18
C GLU A 53 16.42 -3.95 19.48
N THR A 54 15.58 -4.98 19.39
CA THR A 54 16.02 -6.35 19.74
C THR A 54 16.79 -7.03 18.61
N LEU A 55 16.83 -6.43 17.41
CA LEU A 55 17.25 -7.07 16.16
C LEU A 55 16.55 -8.44 15.91
N ARG A 56 15.50 -8.74 16.69
CA ARG A 56 14.72 -9.97 16.56
C ARG A 56 13.75 -9.73 15.44
N GLN A 57 14.09 -10.33 14.32
CA GLN A 57 13.17 -10.46 13.22
C GLN A 57 11.98 -11.31 13.68
N PRO A 58 10.78 -11.04 13.16
CA PRO A 58 9.62 -11.87 13.47
C PRO A 58 9.95 -13.34 13.20
N GLU A 59 9.59 -14.22 14.14
CA GLU A 59 9.63 -15.66 13.92
C GLU A 59 8.51 -16.03 12.94
N ASN A 60 8.78 -15.85 11.66
CA ASN A 60 7.88 -16.28 10.60
C ASN A 60 8.50 -17.42 9.80
N GLY A 61 7.67 -18.13 9.04
CA GLY A 61 8.08 -19.27 8.21
C GLY A 61 9.08 -18.93 7.10
N PHE A 62 9.62 -17.70 7.06
CA PHE A 62 10.68 -17.25 6.18
C PHE A 62 11.99 -17.92 6.57
N ARG A 63 12.07 -19.23 6.29
CA ARG A 63 13.30 -20.01 6.40
C ARG A 63 14.35 -19.30 5.56
N ARG A 64 15.50 -18.94 6.16
CA ARG A 64 16.68 -18.51 5.41
C ARG A 64 16.92 -19.58 4.33
N SER A 65 16.70 -19.21 3.08
CA SER A 65 17.09 -20.07 1.96
C SER A 65 18.58 -20.36 2.10
N LEU A 66 18.94 -21.64 2.10
CA LEU A 66 20.34 -22.07 2.08
C LEU A 66 21.05 -21.54 0.83
N ASN A 67 20.30 -21.32 -0.25
CA ASN A 67 20.74 -20.63 -1.44
C ASN A 67 20.42 -19.13 -1.33
N ARG A 68 21.37 -18.36 -0.80
CA ARG A 68 21.32 -16.88 -0.82
C ARG A 68 21.48 -16.41 -2.27
N ARG A 69 20.38 -16.25 -2.99
CA ARG A 69 20.38 -15.42 -4.21
C ARG A 69 20.46 -13.96 -3.79
N ALA A 70 21.29 -13.18 -4.48
CA ALA A 70 21.32 -11.74 -4.30
C ALA A 70 19.95 -11.15 -4.64
N ALA A 71 19.55 -10.09 -3.94
CA ALA A 71 18.35 -9.33 -4.29
C ALA A 71 18.55 -8.70 -5.67
N GLN A 72 17.60 -8.90 -6.56
CA GLN A 72 17.56 -8.21 -7.85
C GLN A 72 16.89 -6.86 -7.64
N ILE A 73 17.52 -5.80 -8.15
CA ILE A 73 17.03 -4.43 -8.01
C ILE A 73 16.88 -3.85 -9.42
N GLU A 74 15.68 -3.40 -9.73
CA GLU A 74 15.33 -2.77 -11.02
C GLU A 74 14.77 -1.36 -10.76
N VAL A 75 15.05 -0.44 -11.67
CA VAL A 75 14.44 0.89 -11.69
C VAL A 75 13.78 1.06 -13.05
N THR A 76 12.46 1.22 -13.05
CA THR A 76 11.65 1.29 -14.27
C THR A 76 10.77 2.54 -14.26
N PRO A 77 10.32 3.04 -15.44
CA PRO A 77 9.39 4.16 -15.53
C PRO A 77 7.92 3.75 -15.33
N GLU A 78 7.67 2.55 -14.78
CA GLU A 78 6.33 2.01 -14.58
C GLU A 78 5.63 2.69 -13.40
N SER A 79 4.30 2.81 -13.46
CA SER A 79 3.52 3.05 -12.26
C SER A 79 3.56 1.83 -11.34
N THR A 80 3.26 2.04 -10.05
CA THR A 80 3.27 0.97 -9.05
C THR A 80 2.39 -0.22 -9.45
N GLN A 81 1.18 0.03 -9.95
CA GLN A 81 0.29 -1.04 -10.41
C GLN A 81 0.69 -1.64 -11.77
N GLN A 82 1.45 -0.93 -12.61
CA GLN A 82 2.03 -1.48 -13.84
C GLN A 82 3.12 -2.50 -13.52
N ALA A 83 4.07 -2.15 -12.64
CA ALA A 83 5.10 -3.06 -12.18
C ALA A 83 4.49 -4.28 -11.47
N ALA A 84 3.48 -4.08 -10.61
CA ALA A 84 2.75 -5.16 -9.95
C ALA A 84 2.10 -6.12 -10.96
N TYR A 85 1.45 -5.58 -11.98
CA TYR A 85 0.81 -6.37 -13.02
C TYR A 85 1.82 -7.15 -13.86
N ARG A 86 2.94 -6.53 -14.24
CA ARG A 86 4.04 -7.22 -14.92
C ARG A 86 4.54 -8.41 -14.10
N LEU A 87 4.93 -8.17 -12.85
CA LEU A 87 5.50 -9.19 -11.98
C LEU A 87 4.53 -10.36 -11.71
N LEU A 88 3.26 -10.06 -11.38
CA LEU A 88 2.27 -11.10 -11.04
C LEU A 88 1.69 -11.81 -12.27
N VAL A 89 1.37 -11.05 -13.33
CA VAL A 89 0.56 -11.57 -14.45
C VAL A 89 1.40 -11.92 -15.67
N LYS A 90 2.47 -11.16 -15.95
CA LYS A 90 3.34 -11.41 -17.12
C LYS A 90 4.50 -12.34 -16.80
N GLU A 91 5.08 -12.18 -15.62
CA GLU A 91 6.24 -12.97 -15.17
C GLU A 91 5.84 -14.15 -14.27
N GLY A 92 4.61 -14.14 -13.73
CA GLY A 92 4.05 -15.27 -12.99
C GLY A 92 4.60 -15.44 -11.58
N LEU A 93 5.01 -14.35 -10.92
CA LEU A 93 5.36 -14.39 -9.50
C LEU A 93 4.11 -14.61 -8.64
N ASP A 94 4.27 -15.37 -7.55
CA ASP A 94 3.15 -15.74 -6.66
C ASP A 94 2.87 -14.70 -5.56
N ASP A 95 3.85 -13.82 -5.29
CA ASP A 95 3.78 -12.81 -4.25
C ASP A 95 4.42 -11.50 -4.72
N VAL A 96 3.70 -10.39 -4.54
CA VAL A 96 4.20 -9.02 -4.73
C VAL A 96 3.53 -8.13 -3.69
N VAL A 97 4.31 -7.28 -3.01
CA VAL A 97 3.80 -6.23 -2.13
C VAL A 97 4.17 -4.84 -2.65
N LEU A 98 3.21 -3.93 -2.62
CA LEU A 98 3.36 -2.56 -3.08
C LEU A 98 3.51 -1.63 -1.89
N LEU A 99 4.37 -0.63 -1.99
CA LEU A 99 4.34 0.52 -1.08
C LEU A 99 3.34 1.55 -1.60
N ASN A 100 2.32 1.87 -0.80
CA ASN A 100 1.43 3.00 -1.00
C ASN A 100 2.02 4.25 -0.33
N PHE A 101 2.19 5.33 -1.10
CA PHE A 101 2.68 6.64 -0.64
C PHE A 101 1.56 7.39 0.07
N ALA A 102 1.24 6.90 1.25
CA ALA A 102 -0.04 7.16 1.88
C ALA A 102 -0.19 8.58 2.43
N SER A 103 -1.39 9.10 2.33
CA SER A 103 -1.85 10.17 3.20
C SER A 103 -1.83 9.69 4.65
N ALA A 104 -1.24 10.50 5.51
CA ALA A 104 -1.29 10.26 6.96
C ALA A 104 -2.71 10.43 7.52
N LYS A 105 -3.56 11.25 6.89
CA LYS A 105 -4.79 11.78 7.54
C LYS A 105 -6.09 11.26 6.95
N ASN A 106 -6.10 10.83 5.70
CA ASN A 106 -7.31 10.43 4.99
C ASN A 106 -7.09 9.13 4.22
N ALA A 107 -7.98 8.16 4.38
CA ALA A 107 -7.95 6.93 3.57
C ALA A 107 -8.15 7.26 2.09
N GLY A 108 -7.28 6.71 1.24
CA GLY A 108 -7.21 6.98 -0.19
C GLY A 108 -6.88 8.44 -0.54
N GLY A 109 -6.33 9.21 0.40
CA GLY A 109 -5.99 10.61 0.18
C GLY A 109 -7.17 11.43 -0.31
N GLY A 110 -7.04 12.04 -1.49
CA GLY A 110 -8.08 12.82 -2.14
C GLY A 110 -8.81 12.11 -3.28
N PHE A 111 -8.76 10.77 -3.40
CA PHE A 111 -9.16 10.07 -4.63
C PHE A 111 -10.61 10.31 -5.05
N LEU A 112 -11.55 10.32 -4.09
CA LEU A 112 -12.97 10.62 -4.36
C LEU A 112 -13.20 12.06 -4.88
N ASN A 113 -12.30 12.98 -4.51
CA ASN A 113 -12.32 14.36 -4.97
C ASN A 113 -11.58 14.54 -6.31
N GLY A 114 -11.04 13.46 -6.89
CA GLY A 114 -10.35 13.47 -8.17
C GLY A 114 -8.89 13.91 -8.09
N ALA A 115 -8.31 13.98 -6.90
CA ALA A 115 -6.89 14.27 -6.71
C ALA A 115 -6.02 13.23 -7.44
N LYS A 116 -4.82 13.66 -7.86
CA LYS A 116 -3.89 12.84 -8.61
C LYS A 116 -2.56 12.75 -7.87
N ALA A 117 -2.34 11.61 -7.23
CA ALA A 117 -1.05 11.13 -6.78
C ALA A 117 -1.09 9.59 -6.80
N GLN A 118 0.00 8.97 -6.36
CA GLN A 118 0.17 7.52 -6.40
C GLN A 118 -0.90 6.79 -5.56
N GLU A 119 -1.18 7.24 -4.33
CA GLU A 119 -2.23 6.64 -3.49
C GLU A 119 -3.60 6.70 -4.17
N GLU A 120 -3.96 7.85 -4.76
CA GLU A 120 -5.24 7.99 -5.43
C GLU A 120 -5.34 7.11 -6.68
N ASP A 121 -4.24 6.89 -7.40
CA ASP A 121 -4.19 5.96 -8.54
C ASP A 121 -4.37 4.51 -8.10
N LEU A 122 -3.74 4.10 -6.98
CA LEU A 122 -3.95 2.78 -6.39
C LEU A 122 -5.41 2.58 -5.98
N CYS A 123 -6.02 3.58 -5.33
CA CYS A 123 -7.43 3.51 -4.90
C CYS A 123 -8.42 3.53 -6.08
N ARG A 124 -8.11 4.21 -7.19
CA ARG A 124 -8.92 4.15 -8.43
C ARG A 124 -8.80 2.82 -9.16
N SER A 125 -7.77 2.04 -8.87
CA SER A 125 -7.43 0.82 -9.60
C SER A 125 -7.76 -0.45 -8.83
N SER A 126 -8.19 -0.35 -7.57
CA SER A 126 -8.27 -1.50 -6.66
C SER A 126 -9.30 -1.33 -5.55
N GLY A 127 -9.46 -2.39 -4.75
CA GLY A 127 -10.18 -2.40 -3.48
C GLY A 127 -9.43 -1.88 -2.26
N LEU A 128 -8.27 -1.22 -2.45
CA LEU A 128 -7.41 -0.76 -1.35
C LEU A 128 -8.13 0.20 -0.38
N TYR A 129 -8.96 1.10 -0.91
CA TYR A 129 -9.66 2.07 -0.08
C TYR A 129 -10.48 1.41 1.04
N LEU A 130 -11.20 0.33 0.73
CA LEU A 130 -11.98 -0.39 1.73
C LEU A 130 -11.09 -1.07 2.77
N CYS A 131 -9.93 -1.61 2.36
CA CYS A 131 -8.95 -2.19 3.30
C CYS A 131 -8.43 -1.13 4.27
N GLN A 132 -8.12 0.07 3.78
CA GLN A 132 -7.66 1.19 4.61
C GLN A 132 -8.71 1.62 5.65
N LEU A 133 -10.00 1.57 5.32
CA LEU A 133 -11.08 1.93 6.25
C LEU A 133 -11.17 0.99 7.46
N GLU A 134 -10.67 -0.25 7.37
CA GLU A 134 -10.61 -1.20 8.48
C GLU A 134 -9.63 -0.78 9.59
N GLN A 135 -8.76 0.21 9.34
CA GLN A 135 -7.73 0.66 10.29
C GLN A 135 -7.87 2.14 10.64
N PRO A 136 -9.00 2.57 11.27
CA PRO A 136 -9.23 3.98 11.61
C PRO A 136 -8.19 4.55 12.59
N ASP A 137 -7.62 3.71 13.45
CA ASP A 137 -6.59 4.07 14.44
C ASP A 137 -5.33 4.68 13.80
N TYR A 138 -4.92 4.19 12.62
CA TYR A 138 -3.81 4.77 11.86
C TYR A 138 -4.06 6.26 11.60
N TYR A 139 -5.26 6.60 11.12
CA TYR A 139 -5.61 7.97 10.76
C TYR A 139 -5.88 8.82 12.00
N ALA A 140 -6.47 8.24 13.05
CA ALA A 140 -6.70 8.92 14.31
C ALA A 140 -5.37 9.36 14.96
N ALA A 141 -4.39 8.45 15.06
CA ALA A 141 -3.07 8.75 15.62
C ALA A 141 -2.34 9.83 14.83
N ASN A 142 -2.35 9.73 13.49
CA ASN A 142 -1.71 10.73 12.62
C ASN A 142 -2.42 12.09 12.59
N ARG A 143 -3.73 12.14 12.87
CA ARG A 143 -4.45 13.42 13.05
C ARG A 143 -4.16 14.07 14.40
N ALA A 144 -3.92 13.26 15.44
CA ALA A 144 -3.53 13.75 16.76
C ALA A 144 -2.06 14.22 16.82
N GLU A 145 -1.19 13.67 15.96
CA GLU A 145 0.20 14.11 15.81
C GLU A 145 0.29 15.52 15.22
N LYS A 146 0.98 16.43 15.95
CA LYS A 146 1.16 17.82 15.54
C LYS A 146 2.31 17.97 14.55
N SER A 147 3.31 17.10 14.66
CA SER A 147 4.49 17.08 13.79
C SER A 147 4.13 16.64 12.38
N MET A 148 4.71 17.32 11.39
CA MET A 148 4.59 16.94 9.98
C MET A 148 5.48 15.74 9.61
N LEU A 149 6.20 15.17 10.58
CA LEU A 149 6.88 13.88 10.47
C LEU A 149 5.90 12.70 10.51
N TYR A 150 4.69 12.91 11.06
CA TYR A 150 3.68 11.87 11.30
C TYR A 150 4.17 10.75 12.22
N THR A 151 3.30 9.78 12.48
CA THR A 151 3.61 8.60 13.29
C THR A 151 4.17 7.47 12.43
N ASP A 152 4.74 6.45 13.08
CA ASP A 152 5.25 5.25 12.43
C ASP A 152 4.20 4.12 12.34
N HIS A 153 2.91 4.44 12.40
CA HIS A 153 1.86 3.46 12.11
C HIS A 153 1.95 3.01 10.65
N ILE A 154 1.76 1.71 10.41
CA ILE A 154 1.78 1.10 9.07
C ILE A 154 0.59 0.15 8.95
N ILE A 155 -0.15 0.25 7.85
CA ILE A 155 -1.22 -0.72 7.53
C ILE A 155 -0.66 -1.72 6.51
N TYR A 156 -0.91 -3.00 6.72
CA TYR A 156 -0.70 -4.04 5.72
C TYR A 156 -2.04 -4.60 5.27
N SER A 157 -2.31 -4.55 3.96
CA SER A 157 -3.52 -5.08 3.32
C SER A 157 -3.14 -6.27 2.42
N PRO A 158 -3.49 -7.51 2.77
CA PRO A 158 -3.11 -8.69 1.98
C PRO A 158 -3.98 -8.84 0.74
N ARG A 159 -3.37 -9.26 -0.39
CA ARG A 159 -4.07 -9.73 -1.61
C ARG A 159 -5.23 -8.85 -2.06
N VAL A 160 -5.00 -7.54 -2.13
CA VAL A 160 -6.00 -6.56 -2.54
C VAL A 160 -6.36 -6.78 -4.02
N PRO A 161 -7.64 -6.86 -4.40
CA PRO A 161 -8.02 -7.01 -5.80
C PRO A 161 -7.77 -5.71 -6.57
N PHE A 162 -6.92 -5.78 -7.58
CA PHE A 162 -6.70 -4.73 -8.58
C PHE A 162 -7.40 -5.09 -9.88
N PHE A 163 -8.15 -4.15 -10.43
CA PHE A 163 -8.97 -4.31 -11.64
C PHE A 163 -8.66 -3.27 -12.73
N ARG A 164 -7.66 -2.39 -12.50
CA ARG A 164 -7.06 -1.51 -13.51
C ARG A 164 -5.54 -1.47 -13.38
N VAL A 165 -4.89 -1.13 -14.48
CA VAL A 165 -3.44 -0.86 -14.53
C VAL A 165 -3.17 0.57 -15.00
N SER A 166 -3.94 1.08 -15.96
CA SER A 166 -3.75 2.42 -16.52
C SER A 166 -5.06 3.00 -17.05
N GLY A 167 -5.22 4.31 -16.91
CA GLY A 167 -6.36 5.04 -17.49
C GLY A 167 -7.70 4.57 -16.94
N ASP A 168 -8.68 4.44 -17.82
CA ASP A 168 -10.04 4.01 -17.48
C ASP A 168 -10.34 2.54 -17.82
N GLY A 169 -9.39 1.84 -18.45
CA GLY A 169 -9.53 0.44 -18.87
C GLY A 169 -9.62 -0.54 -17.70
N LEU A 170 -10.77 -1.18 -17.57
CA LEU A 170 -10.97 -2.33 -16.69
C LEU A 170 -10.31 -3.58 -17.29
N LEU A 171 -9.71 -4.40 -16.43
CA LEU A 171 -9.19 -5.71 -16.80
C LEU A 171 -10.33 -6.73 -16.93
N GLY A 172 -10.11 -7.82 -17.67
CA GLY A 172 -11.02 -8.98 -17.68
C GLY A 172 -10.87 -9.91 -16.46
N ALA A 173 -9.81 -9.72 -15.67
CA ALA A 173 -9.56 -10.45 -14.43
C ALA A 173 -8.84 -9.56 -13.42
N CYS A 174 -9.08 -9.78 -12.13
CA CYS A 174 -8.30 -9.13 -11.07
C CYS A 174 -6.93 -9.78 -10.89
N PHE A 175 -5.96 -8.98 -10.45
CA PHE A 175 -4.70 -9.46 -9.88
C PHE A 175 -4.59 -9.01 -8.41
N TYR A 176 -3.78 -9.71 -7.60
CA TYR A 176 -3.92 -9.66 -6.14
C TYR A 176 -2.59 -9.40 -5.39
N PRO A 177 -1.94 -8.24 -5.60
CA PRO A 177 -0.80 -7.85 -4.80
C PRO A 177 -1.23 -7.53 -3.36
N SER A 178 -0.30 -7.60 -2.42
CA SER A 178 -0.48 -7.02 -1.09
C SER A 178 -0.05 -5.55 -1.10
N VAL A 179 -0.49 -4.75 -0.12
CA VAL A 179 -0.16 -3.32 -0.04
C VAL A 179 0.28 -2.95 1.37
N ILE A 180 1.43 -2.30 1.49
CA ILE A 180 1.89 -1.62 2.69
C ILE A 180 1.56 -0.13 2.55
N THR A 181 0.77 0.41 3.47
CA THR A 181 0.39 1.82 3.54
C THR A 181 1.16 2.46 4.68
N ALA A 182 2.07 3.37 4.35
CA ALA A 182 2.88 4.11 5.31
C ALA A 182 3.04 5.58 4.86
N PRO A 183 2.94 6.57 5.78
CA PRO A 183 3.02 7.96 5.39
C PRO A 183 4.49 8.39 5.33
N ALA A 184 4.93 8.98 4.23
CA ALA A 184 6.20 9.71 4.23
C ALA A 184 6.08 10.98 5.08
N PRO A 185 7.16 11.44 5.74
CA PRO A 185 7.17 12.77 6.33
C PRO A 185 6.80 13.83 5.29
N ASN A 186 5.99 14.81 5.66
CA ASN A 186 5.73 15.97 4.80
C ASN A 186 6.91 16.95 4.94
N ALA A 187 7.98 16.66 4.20
CA ALA A 187 9.25 17.39 4.26
C ALA A 187 9.07 18.90 4.04
N GLY A 188 8.26 19.29 3.06
CA GLY A 188 8.05 20.70 2.72
C GLY A 188 7.46 21.50 3.88
N VAL A 189 6.35 21.03 4.46
CA VAL A 189 5.73 21.73 5.60
C VAL A 189 6.55 21.56 6.87
N PHE A 190 7.22 20.42 7.06
CA PHE A 190 8.08 20.20 8.23
C PHE A 190 9.24 21.19 8.26
N LEU A 191 10.02 21.32 7.18
CA LEU A 191 11.18 22.22 7.13
C LEU A 191 10.79 23.70 7.12
N GLN A 192 9.59 24.05 6.67
CA GLN A 192 9.05 25.41 6.84
C GLN A 192 8.80 25.76 8.32
N ARG A 193 8.34 24.79 9.13
CA ARG A 193 8.06 24.97 10.56
C ARG A 193 9.29 24.80 11.43
N GLU A 194 10.18 23.91 11.03
CA GLU A 194 11.41 23.51 11.72
C GLU A 194 12.61 23.63 10.77
N PRO A 195 13.14 24.84 10.51
CA PRO A 195 14.20 25.06 9.52
C PRO A 195 15.49 24.27 9.77
N HIS A 196 15.77 23.90 11.03
CA HIS A 196 16.92 23.08 11.43
C HIS A 196 16.58 21.58 11.55
N GLY A 197 15.39 21.15 11.11
CA GLY A 197 14.87 19.81 11.28
C GLY A 197 15.42 18.75 10.31
N ALA A 198 16.33 19.10 9.39
CA ALA A 198 16.77 18.20 8.31
C ALA A 198 17.28 16.84 8.83
N ALA A 199 18.02 16.82 9.93
CA ALA A 199 18.50 15.58 10.54
C ALA A 199 17.34 14.71 11.07
N ALA A 200 16.36 15.32 11.76
CA ALA A 200 15.19 14.60 12.28
C ALA A 200 14.31 14.05 11.15
N LEU A 201 14.18 14.81 10.05
CA LEU A 201 13.47 14.38 8.84
C LEU A 201 14.14 13.15 8.23
N ALA A 202 15.45 13.20 8.00
CA ALA A 202 16.21 12.09 7.42
C ALA A 202 16.16 10.84 8.32
N GLN A 203 16.36 11.01 9.63
CA GLN A 203 16.25 9.91 10.60
C GLN A 203 14.86 9.28 10.62
N THR A 204 13.81 10.10 10.51
CA THR A 204 12.42 9.60 10.45
C THR A 204 12.18 8.82 9.18
N LEU A 205 12.60 9.34 8.03
CA LEU A 205 12.44 8.66 6.74
C LEU A 205 13.17 7.30 6.75
N GLN A 206 14.44 7.26 7.19
CA GLN A 206 15.20 6.03 7.28
C GLN A 206 14.54 5.02 8.22
N ARG A 207 14.18 5.44 9.45
CA ARG A 207 13.52 4.57 10.43
C ARG A 207 12.22 3.97 9.87
N ARG A 208 11.42 4.77 9.18
CA ARG A 208 10.14 4.31 8.62
C ARG A 208 10.33 3.40 7.42
N ALA A 209 11.33 3.65 6.59
CA ALA A 209 11.71 2.72 5.51
C ALA A 209 12.14 1.36 6.09
N ASP A 210 12.93 1.34 7.16
CA ASP A 210 13.31 0.11 7.87
C ASP A 210 12.06 -0.64 8.36
N TYR A 211 11.06 0.07 8.89
CA TYR A 211 9.79 -0.53 9.34
C TYR A 211 8.93 -1.07 8.19
N VAL A 212 8.87 -0.39 7.05
CA VAL A 212 8.18 -0.90 5.85
C VAL A 212 8.79 -2.24 5.43
N LEU A 213 10.12 -2.33 5.38
CA LEU A 213 10.81 -3.58 5.04
C LEU A 213 10.61 -4.65 6.12
N ALA A 214 10.56 -4.28 7.40
CA ALA A 214 10.27 -5.20 8.49
C ALA A 214 8.84 -5.76 8.40
N VAL A 215 7.85 -4.94 8.02
CA VAL A 215 6.47 -5.39 7.77
C VAL A 215 6.39 -6.31 6.56
N ALA A 216 7.03 -5.96 5.43
CA ALA A 216 7.10 -6.83 4.26
C ALA A 216 7.69 -8.19 4.62
N LYS A 217 8.78 -8.18 5.40
CA LYS A 217 9.41 -9.39 5.90
C LYS A 217 8.49 -10.19 6.81
N ASP A 218 7.84 -9.57 7.80
CA ASP A 218 6.90 -10.22 8.73
C ASP A 218 5.80 -10.96 7.97
N GLN A 219 5.30 -10.34 6.91
CA GLN A 219 4.28 -10.86 6.00
C GLN A 219 4.82 -11.79 4.90
N ALA A 220 6.07 -12.24 5.05
CA ALA A 220 6.77 -13.18 4.18
C ALA A 220 6.83 -12.77 2.68
N GLN A 221 6.81 -11.47 2.40
CA GLN A 221 6.88 -10.93 1.04
C GLN A 221 8.32 -10.93 0.54
N LYS A 222 8.53 -11.40 -0.69
CA LYS A 222 9.85 -11.52 -1.34
C LYS A 222 10.03 -10.50 -2.45
N ASN A 223 8.96 -10.15 -3.16
CA ASN A 223 9.00 -9.22 -4.28
C ASN A 223 8.29 -7.93 -3.89
N LEU A 224 9.00 -6.80 -4.00
CA LEU A 224 8.55 -5.50 -3.53
C LEU A 224 8.53 -4.52 -4.70
N VAL A 225 7.48 -3.70 -4.77
CA VAL A 225 7.42 -2.49 -5.61
C VAL A 225 7.41 -1.30 -4.67
N LEU A 226 8.46 -0.47 -4.73
CA LEU A 226 8.76 0.61 -3.79
C LEU A 226 8.67 2.01 -4.42
#